data_AF-A0A0T5ZP06-F1
#
_entry.id   AF-A0A0T5ZP06-F1
#
_cell.length_a   1.000
_cell.length_b   1.000
_cell.length_c   1.000
_cell.angle_alpha   90.00
_cell.angle_beta   90.00
_cell.angle_gamma   90.00
#
_symmetry.space_group_name_H-M   'P 1'
#
loop_
_entity.id
_entity.type
_entity.pdbx_description
1 polymer ?
#
loop_
_entity_poly.entity_id
_entity_poly.type
_entity_poly.pdbx_seq_one_letter_code
_entity_poly.pdbx_strand_id
1 'polypeptide(L)'
;MTLEPPAKFFVNSGLVSSRSDIHNLLRPLLKQTVAYRYFRSGQLVGHGTGWVERIVVEEPGTSTFFTPLSICLNVDSFEHLEFETRPDQLLAYTLVQGDERIVIEFAPVHGAAEADGPVQQAFRFGADEEYVQMELGGLEPGGEPGPF
;
A
#
# COMPACT_ATOMS: atom_id res chain seq x y z
N MET A 1 37.60 -6.52 -17.43
CA MET A 1 37.12 -5.89 -16.17
C MET A 1 36.11 -4.83 -16.59
N THR A 2 34.83 -5.19 -16.67
CA THR A 2 33.77 -4.21 -16.84
C THR A 2 33.68 -3.42 -15.54
N LEU A 3 34.00 -2.13 -15.59
CA LEU A 3 33.81 -1.21 -14.48
C LEU A 3 32.30 -1.11 -14.26
N GLU A 4 31.81 -1.78 -13.22
CA GLU A 4 30.44 -1.58 -12.76
C GLU A 4 30.29 -0.09 -12.42
N PRO A 5 29.27 0.58 -12.98
CA PRO A 5 29.09 2.01 -12.73
C PRO A 5 28.90 2.24 -11.22
N PRO A 6 29.46 3.33 -10.67
CA PRO A 6 29.31 3.63 -9.26
C PRO A 6 27.83 3.78 -8.89
N ALA A 7 27.48 3.37 -7.68
CA ALA A 7 26.12 3.52 -7.17
C ALA A 7 25.67 4.98 -7.23
N LYS A 8 24.42 5.21 -7.66
CA LYS A 8 23.83 6.55 -7.68
C LYS A 8 23.51 6.96 -6.25
N PHE A 9 23.70 8.24 -5.94
CA PHE A 9 23.24 8.84 -4.69
C PHE A 9 22.14 9.85 -5.02
N PHE A 10 21.17 9.96 -4.13
CA PHE A 10 20.04 10.88 -4.26
C PHE A 10 19.88 11.63 -2.93
N VAL A 11 19.51 12.91 -3.00
CA VAL A 11 19.31 13.76 -1.82
C VAL A 11 18.01 14.51 -1.98
N ASN A 12 17.04 14.22 -1.11
CA ASN A 12 15.71 14.85 -1.04
C ASN A 12 14.84 14.75 -2.28
N SER A 13 15.36 14.36 -3.45
CA SER A 13 14.58 14.10 -4.65
C SER A 13 15.34 13.18 -5.59
N GLY A 14 14.62 12.49 -6.47
CA GLY A 14 15.24 11.67 -7.49
C GLY A 14 14.26 10.80 -8.26
N LEU A 15 14.71 10.33 -9.43
CA LEU A 15 14.04 9.31 -10.23
C LEU A 15 14.84 8.02 -10.17
N VAL A 16 14.14 6.94 -9.83
CA VAL A 16 14.72 5.62 -9.56
C VAL A 16 13.99 4.57 -10.39
N SER A 17 14.73 3.84 -11.23
CA SER A 17 14.18 2.78 -12.10
C SER A 17 14.66 1.37 -11.73
N SER A 18 15.60 1.29 -10.78
CA SER A 18 16.16 0.04 -10.28
C SER A 18 15.22 -0.55 -9.23
N ARG A 19 14.83 -1.82 -9.40
CA ARG A 19 13.84 -2.49 -8.52
C ARG A 19 14.33 -2.53 -7.07
N SER A 20 15.61 -2.82 -6.87
CA SER A 20 16.24 -2.84 -5.55
C SER A 20 16.18 -1.47 -4.86
N ASP A 21 16.41 -0.40 -5.61
CA ASP A 21 16.37 0.96 -5.06
C ASP A 21 14.94 1.44 -4.79
N ILE A 22 13.98 1.11 -5.68
CA ILE A 22 12.55 1.35 -5.46
C ILE A 22 12.09 0.64 -4.18
N HIS A 23 12.44 -0.64 -4.03
CA HIS A 23 12.11 -1.42 -2.83
C HIS A 23 12.72 -0.78 -1.56
N ASN A 24 13.98 -0.37 -1.61
CA ASN A 24 14.66 0.26 -0.47
C ASN A 24 14.02 1.62 -0.08
N LEU A 25 13.56 2.39 -1.06
CA LEU A 25 12.86 3.66 -0.84
C LEU A 25 11.45 3.47 -0.28
N LEU A 26 10.74 2.41 -0.69
CA LEU A 26 9.39 2.11 -0.18
C LEU A 26 9.42 1.39 1.17
N ARG A 27 10.53 0.74 1.52
CA ARG A 27 10.69 -0.01 2.78
C ARG A 27 10.25 0.75 4.04
N PRO A 28 10.52 2.06 4.20
CA PRO A 28 10.04 2.83 5.35
C PRO A 28 8.51 2.89 5.45
N LEU A 29 7.78 2.77 4.34
CA LEU A 29 6.32 2.77 4.33
C LEU A 29 5.72 1.46 4.85
N LEU A 30 6.51 0.39 4.96
CA LEU A 30 6.03 -0.91 5.41
C LEU A 30 5.47 -0.81 6.83
N LYS A 31 4.26 -1.36 7.03
CA LYS A 31 3.51 -1.26 8.30
C LYS A 31 3.22 0.18 8.71
N GLN A 32 2.89 1.04 7.74
CA GLN A 32 2.41 2.40 8.00
C GLN A 32 1.11 2.67 7.26
N THR A 33 0.33 3.60 7.79
CA THR A 33 -0.83 4.17 7.10
C THR A 33 -0.37 5.27 6.17
N VAL A 34 -0.72 5.17 4.89
CA VAL A 34 -0.36 6.15 3.86
C VAL A 34 -1.61 6.68 3.18
N ALA A 35 -1.55 7.91 2.69
CA ALA A 35 -2.51 8.43 1.74
C ALA A 35 -2.05 8.09 0.32
N TYR A 36 -2.97 7.65 -0.52
CA TYR A 36 -2.70 7.37 -1.93
C TYR A 36 -3.65 8.19 -2.83
N ARG A 37 -3.13 8.59 -4.00
CA ARG A 37 -3.88 9.22 -5.08
C ARG A 37 -3.49 8.56 -6.39
N TYR A 38 -4.46 7.94 -7.05
CA TYR A 38 -4.30 7.27 -8.33
C TYR A 38 -4.76 8.19 -9.46
N PHE A 39 -3.86 8.40 -10.42
CA PHE A 39 -4.09 9.17 -11.62
C PHE A 39 -3.96 8.30 -12.86
N ARG A 40 -4.80 8.57 -13.84
CA ARG A 40 -4.73 8.00 -15.19
C ARG A 40 -4.97 9.11 -16.21
N SER A 41 -4.11 9.22 -17.21
CA SER A 41 -4.17 10.29 -18.22
C SER A 41 -4.17 11.70 -17.60
N GLY A 42 -3.44 11.84 -16.48
CA GLY A 42 -3.38 13.09 -15.71
C GLY A 42 -4.62 13.41 -14.87
N GLN A 43 -5.70 12.62 -14.94
CA GLN A 43 -6.91 12.82 -14.15
C GLN A 43 -6.89 11.99 -12.87
N LEU A 44 -7.36 12.56 -11.76
CA LEU A 44 -7.52 11.84 -10.50
C LEU A 44 -8.70 10.87 -10.65
N VAL A 45 -8.42 9.56 -10.59
CA VAL A 45 -9.44 8.51 -10.70
C VAL A 45 -9.89 8.02 -9.32
N GLY A 46 -8.97 7.99 -8.36
CA GLY A 46 -9.28 7.54 -7.01
C GLY A 46 -8.27 8.03 -5.98
N HIS A 47 -8.69 8.12 -4.73
CA HIS A 47 -7.83 8.47 -3.61
C HIS A 47 -8.34 7.83 -2.33
N GLY A 48 -7.47 7.70 -1.34
CA GLY A 48 -7.84 7.17 -0.04
C GLY A 48 -6.65 7.07 0.90
N THR A 49 -6.88 6.38 2.00
CA THR A 49 -5.83 5.99 2.96
C THR A 49 -5.85 4.48 3.10
N GLY A 50 -4.70 3.86 3.31
CA GLY A 50 -4.63 2.43 3.59
C GLY A 50 -3.35 2.03 4.30
N TRP A 51 -3.37 0.85 4.89
CA TRP A 51 -2.22 0.28 5.60
C TRP A 51 -1.31 -0.50 4.65
N VAL A 52 -0.04 -0.14 4.57
CA VAL A 52 0.94 -0.89 3.76
C VAL A 52 1.29 -2.18 4.48
N GLU A 53 0.67 -3.26 4.05
CA GLU A 53 0.85 -4.57 4.65
C GLU A 53 2.13 -5.23 4.14
N ARG A 54 2.38 -5.11 2.83
CA ARG A 54 3.42 -5.85 2.13
C ARG A 54 4.00 -5.07 0.96
N ILE A 55 5.31 -5.16 0.81
CA ILE A 55 6.05 -4.69 -0.37
C ILE A 55 6.83 -5.90 -0.87
N VAL A 56 6.63 -6.25 -2.14
CA VAL A 56 7.25 -7.43 -2.78
C VAL A 56 8.08 -7.03 -3.99
N VAL A 57 9.07 -7.84 -4.31
CA VAL A 57 10.00 -7.67 -5.43
C VAL A 57 10.34 -9.06 -5.97
N GLU A 58 10.46 -9.20 -7.30
CA GLU A 58 10.72 -10.46 -7.99
C GLU A 58 9.60 -11.50 -7.82
N GLU A 59 8.36 -11.04 -7.62
CA GLU A 59 7.18 -11.90 -7.42
C GLU A 59 6.08 -11.59 -8.47
N PRO A 60 6.21 -12.05 -9.73
CA PRO A 60 5.28 -11.70 -10.82
C PRO A 60 3.85 -12.22 -10.63
N GLY A 61 3.64 -13.19 -9.73
CA GLY A 61 2.30 -13.69 -9.38
C GLY A 61 1.53 -12.79 -8.40
N THR A 62 2.19 -11.81 -7.79
CA THR A 62 1.58 -10.92 -6.79
C THR A 62 1.15 -9.62 -7.47
N SER A 63 -0.11 -9.25 -7.33
CA SER A 63 -0.61 -7.97 -7.89
C SER A 63 -0.42 -6.82 -6.90
N THR A 64 -0.22 -5.63 -7.43
CA THR A 64 -0.35 -4.39 -6.65
C THR A 64 -1.83 -4.08 -6.43
N PHE A 65 -2.23 -3.77 -5.21
CA PHE A 65 -3.59 -3.32 -4.91
C PHE A 65 -3.60 -2.27 -3.80
N PHE A 66 -4.55 -1.35 -3.91
CA PHE A 66 -4.81 -0.31 -2.92
C PHE A 66 -6.23 -0.47 -2.42
N THR A 67 -6.37 -0.93 -1.18
CA THR A 67 -7.66 -0.97 -0.48
C THR A 67 -7.56 -0.19 0.82
N PRO A 68 -8.69 0.29 1.37
CA PRO A 68 -8.69 0.95 2.66
C PRO A 68 -8.12 0.09 3.81
N LEU A 69 -8.26 -1.24 3.72
CA LEU A 69 -7.82 -2.17 4.77
C LEU A 69 -6.35 -2.56 4.63
N SER A 70 -5.90 -2.78 3.40
CA SER A 70 -4.56 -3.29 3.12
C SER A 70 -4.07 -2.83 1.75
N ILE A 71 -2.80 -2.44 1.70
CA ILE A 71 -2.08 -2.08 0.49
C ILE A 71 -0.96 -3.10 0.33
N CYS A 72 -0.92 -3.75 -0.85
CA CYS A 72 0.20 -4.55 -1.30
C CYS A 72 0.85 -3.86 -2.50
N LEU A 73 2.14 -3.60 -2.40
CA LEU A 73 2.93 -2.97 -3.45
C LEU A 73 3.86 -4.02 -4.08
N ASN A 74 3.66 -4.32 -5.36
CA ASN A 74 4.63 -5.06 -6.14
C ASN A 74 5.49 -4.09 -6.94
N VAL A 75 6.79 -4.06 -6.65
CA VAL A 75 7.76 -3.19 -7.33
C VAL A 75 7.85 -3.51 -8.83
N ASP A 76 7.59 -4.75 -9.24
CA ASP A 76 7.60 -5.17 -10.64
C ASP A 76 6.43 -4.58 -11.46
N SER A 77 5.42 -4.01 -10.80
CA SER A 77 4.31 -3.33 -11.48
C SER A 77 4.69 -1.97 -12.04
N PHE A 78 5.81 -1.38 -11.61
CA PHE A 78 6.16 0.00 -11.91
C PHE A 78 7.44 0.11 -12.75
N GLU A 79 7.47 1.09 -13.65
CA GLU A 79 8.64 1.35 -14.50
C GLU A 79 9.71 2.14 -13.73
N HIS A 80 9.26 3.11 -12.94
CA HIS A 80 10.11 3.93 -12.10
C HIS A 80 9.32 4.52 -10.92
N LEU A 81 10.08 4.99 -9.94
CA LEU A 81 9.62 5.74 -8.79
C LEU A 81 10.30 7.10 -8.82
N GLU A 82 9.52 8.15 -8.66
CA GLU A 82 10.00 9.49 -8.36
C GLU A 82 9.75 9.76 -6.88
N PHE A 83 10.70 10.37 -6.18
CA PHE A 83 10.48 10.81 -4.82
C PHE A 83 10.89 12.26 -4.64
N GLU A 84 10.22 12.94 -3.72
CA GLU A 84 10.53 14.30 -3.31
C GLU A 84 10.24 14.48 -1.82
N THR A 85 11.19 15.07 -1.09
CA THR A 85 11.02 15.53 0.27
C THR A 85 10.36 16.90 0.23
N ARG A 86 9.14 16.98 0.72
CA ARG A 86 8.37 18.21 0.83
C ARG A 86 9.02 19.16 1.84
N PRO A 87 8.71 20.48 1.80
CA PRO A 87 9.19 21.44 2.80
C PRO A 87 8.76 21.10 4.23
N ASP A 88 7.70 20.31 4.41
CA ASP A 88 7.25 19.74 5.69
C ASP A 88 8.05 18.50 6.15
N GLN A 89 9.15 18.15 5.45
CA GLN A 89 10.01 16.98 5.66
C GLN A 89 9.32 15.62 5.46
N LEU A 90 8.10 15.57 4.90
CA LEU A 90 7.48 14.32 4.49
C LEU A 90 7.92 13.94 3.07
N LEU A 91 8.20 12.66 2.85
CA LEU A 91 8.45 12.14 1.50
C LEU A 91 7.13 11.88 0.77
N ALA A 92 7.05 12.37 -0.46
CA ALA A 92 6.08 11.97 -1.45
C ALA A 92 6.76 11.00 -2.43
N TYR A 93 6.12 9.85 -2.67
CA TYR A 93 6.56 8.85 -3.61
C TYR A 93 5.56 8.78 -4.77
N THR A 94 6.04 8.93 -6.00
CA THR A 94 5.23 8.80 -7.21
C THR A 94 5.68 7.55 -7.96
N LEU A 95 4.82 6.54 -7.96
CA LEU A 95 5.01 5.29 -8.70
C LEU A 95 4.38 5.45 -10.09
N VAL A 96 5.13 5.15 -11.15
CA VAL A 96 4.69 5.40 -12.54
C VAL A 96 4.71 4.11 -13.35
N GLN A 97 3.65 3.91 -14.14
CA GLN A 97 3.50 2.84 -15.11
C GLN A 97 2.77 3.38 -16.36
N GLY A 98 3.52 3.69 -17.41
CA GLY A 98 2.99 4.27 -18.64
C GLY A 98 2.28 5.61 -18.38
N ASP A 99 0.97 5.63 -18.59
CA ASP A 99 0.10 6.81 -18.38
C ASP A 99 -0.59 6.80 -17.00
N GLU A 100 -0.35 5.76 -16.21
CA GLU A 100 -0.85 5.60 -14.86
C GLU A 100 0.22 6.00 -13.84
N ARG A 101 -0.20 6.70 -12.79
CA ARG A 101 0.69 7.02 -11.67
C ARG A 101 -0.05 7.01 -10.35
N ILE A 102 0.64 6.61 -9.30
CA ILE A 102 0.13 6.59 -7.94
C ILE A 102 1.06 7.42 -7.06
N VAL A 103 0.50 8.46 -6.46
CA VAL A 103 1.21 9.29 -5.48
C VAL A 103 0.88 8.77 -4.10
N ILE A 104 1.90 8.37 -3.35
CA ILE A 104 1.83 7.92 -1.97
C ILE A 104 2.50 8.96 -1.10
N GLU A 105 1.77 9.42 -0.09
CA GLU A 105 2.29 10.34 0.92
C GLU A 105 2.12 9.71 2.29
N PHE A 106 3.06 9.98 3.18
CA PHE A 106 2.86 9.66 4.58
C PHE A 106 1.63 10.43 5.07
N ALA A 107 0.64 9.71 5.60
CA ALA A 107 -0.50 10.31 6.26
C ALA A 107 -0.16 10.34 7.76
N PRO A 108 0.31 11.48 8.29
CA PRO A 108 0.46 11.58 9.73
C PRO A 108 -0.95 11.45 10.32
N VAL A 109 -1.16 10.38 11.08
CA VAL A 109 -2.35 10.24 11.92
C VAL A 109 -2.22 11.33 13.01
N HIS A 110 -2.55 12.57 12.66
CA HIS A 110 -2.62 13.67 13.62
C HIS A 110 -3.84 13.43 14.50
N GLY A 111 -3.59 12.69 15.57
CA GLY A 111 -4.52 12.43 16.66
C GLY A 111 -3.83 11.86 17.91
N ALA A 112 -2.50 11.93 18.01
CA ALA A 112 -1.76 11.55 19.22
C ALA A 112 -0.92 12.74 19.71
N ALA A 113 -1.60 13.85 20.01
CA ALA A 113 -1.12 14.74 21.05
C ALA A 113 -1.33 14.00 22.38
N GLU A 114 -0.24 13.54 22.98
CA GLU A 114 -0.10 13.24 24.42
C GLU A 114 -1.26 12.50 25.11
N ALA A 115 -1.57 11.26 24.69
CA ALA A 115 -2.32 10.34 25.54
C ALA A 115 -1.93 8.88 25.23
N ASP A 116 -1.26 8.27 26.20
CA ASP A 116 -1.24 6.84 26.56
C ASP A 116 -1.65 5.80 25.47
N GLY A 117 -0.67 5.06 24.95
CA GLY A 117 -0.86 3.76 24.27
C GLY A 117 -1.16 3.77 22.76
N PRO A 118 -0.96 2.63 22.06
CA PRO A 118 -1.27 2.50 20.63
C PRO A 118 -2.80 2.52 20.42
N VAL A 119 -3.32 3.60 19.84
CA VAL A 119 -4.73 3.72 19.47
C VAL A 119 -4.99 2.93 18.19
N GLN A 120 -5.58 1.75 18.32
CA GLN A 120 -6.27 1.09 17.22
C GLN A 120 -7.52 1.93 16.89
N GLN A 121 -7.56 2.55 15.72
CA GLN A 121 -8.79 3.18 15.22
C GLN A 121 -9.83 2.07 14.99
N ALA A 122 -10.74 1.91 15.94
CA ALA A 122 -11.92 1.10 15.75
C ALA A 122 -12.74 1.69 14.60
N PHE A 123 -12.98 0.88 13.56
CA PHE A 123 -13.90 1.21 12.48
C PHE A 123 -15.25 1.65 13.08
N ARG A 124 -15.63 2.91 12.85
CA ARG A 124 -17.00 3.37 13.08
C ARG A 124 -17.79 3.06 11.83
N PHE A 125 -18.57 1.98 11.88
CA PHE A 125 -19.62 1.72 10.90
C PHE A 125 -20.64 2.86 10.94
N GLY A 126 -21.09 3.32 9.78
CA GLY A 126 -22.15 4.31 9.69
C GLY A 126 -23.45 3.74 10.24
N ALA A 127 -24.25 4.54 10.95
CA ALA A 127 -25.51 4.09 11.56
C ALA A 127 -26.61 3.71 10.53
N ASP A 128 -26.32 3.74 9.23
CA ASP A 128 -27.28 3.57 8.12
C ASP A 128 -26.83 2.51 7.10
N GLU A 129 -25.78 1.74 7.40
CA GLU A 129 -25.33 0.67 6.49
C GLU A 129 -26.11 -0.61 6.81
N GLU A 130 -27.11 -0.91 5.97
CA GLU A 130 -27.91 -2.14 6.04
C GLU A 130 -26.99 -3.36 5.91
N TYR A 131 -26.83 -4.11 7.00
CA TYR A 131 -25.94 -5.25 7.06
C TYR A 131 -26.36 -6.36 6.10
N VAL A 132 -25.44 -6.80 5.24
CA VAL A 132 -25.57 -8.10 4.57
C VAL A 132 -25.08 -9.18 5.53
N GLN A 133 -26.01 -9.79 6.28
CA GLN A 133 -25.77 -11.01 7.03
C GLN A 133 -25.60 -12.17 6.01
N MET A 134 -24.37 -12.59 5.77
CA MET A 134 -24.12 -13.84 5.05
C MET A 134 -24.30 -15.01 6.02
N GLU A 135 -25.45 -15.67 5.94
CA GLU A 135 -25.66 -16.94 6.64
C GLU A 135 -24.72 -17.98 6.03
N LEU A 136 -23.74 -18.46 6.82
CA LEU A 136 -22.99 -19.67 6.47
C LEU A 136 -24.00 -20.82 6.45
N GLY A 137 -24.37 -21.25 5.24
CA GLY A 137 -25.18 -22.44 5.03
C GLY A 137 -24.59 -23.61 5.82
N GLY A 138 -25.43 -24.18 6.68
CA GLY A 138 -25.05 -25.28 7.57
C GLY A 138 -24.45 -26.43 6.78
N LEU A 139 -23.26 -26.87 7.22
CA LEU A 139 -22.82 -28.22 6.90
C LEU A 139 -23.71 -29.15 7.73
N GLU A 140 -24.70 -29.75 7.07
CA GLU A 140 -25.57 -30.78 7.65
C GLU A 140 -24.71 -31.88 8.30
N PRO A 141 -25.09 -32.38 9.49
CA PRO A 141 -24.42 -33.52 10.10
C PRO A 141 -24.68 -34.75 9.24
N GLY A 142 -23.64 -35.24 8.56
CA GLY A 142 -23.68 -36.51 7.85
C GLY A 142 -24.03 -37.64 8.80
N GLY A 143 -25.28 -38.10 8.71
CA GLY A 143 -25.74 -39.30 9.37
C GLY A 143 -25.19 -40.53 8.67
N GLU A 144 -24.49 -41.39 9.41
CA GLU A 144 -24.35 -42.79 9.07
C GLU A 144 -25.26 -43.63 9.97
N PRO A 145 -26.25 -44.36 9.40
CA PRO A 145 -26.98 -45.38 10.13
C PRO A 145 -26.12 -46.65 10.25
N GLY A 146 -26.07 -47.24 11.45
CA GLY A 146 -25.50 -48.58 11.66
C GLY A 146 -26.19 -49.64 10.79
N PRO A 147 -25.49 -50.75 10.49
CA PRO A 147 -25.75 -51.95 11.29
C PRO A 147 -24.50 -52.82 11.51
N PHE A 148 -24.33 -53.38 12.72
CA PHE A 148 -23.99 -54.79 13.04
C PHE A 148 -24.01 -54.97 14.56
#